data_AF-A0A7X2SSN8-F1
#
_entry.id   AF-A0A7X2SSN8-F1
#
_cell.length_a   1.000
_cell.length_b   1.000
_cell.length_c   1.000
_cell.angle_alpha   90.00
_cell.angle_beta   90.00
_cell.angle_gamma   90.00
#
_symmetry.space_group_name_H-M   'P 1'
#
loop_
_entity.id
_entity.type
_entity.pdbx_description
1 polymer ?
#
loop_
_entity_poly.entity_id
_entity_poly.type
_entity_poly.pdbx_seq_one_letter_code
_entity_poly.pdbx_strand_id
1 'polypeptide(L)'
;NQSNGFRKFAEDNGLIGSNRTQHVYLLSERGYAKLLKILEDDKAWEIYDELVDNYFNMRYVIQKQDSYMITDPVQRAKRWIEEQEEHQVKLAMAKQETKDVQDNTPISSKDYQVLSRKIGQKLDRYLSQHQIYNKNQVALLRWDLNNAILKAAGVPARTLIKQKHFTAIAEALVNWEPSESTLEKMKAY
;
A
#
# COMPACT_ATOMS: atom_id res chain seq x y z
N ASN A 1 18.32 -2.56 -42.80
CA ASN A 1 18.96 -3.83 -42.42
C ASN A 1 18.78 -4.03 -40.92
N GLN A 2 17.99 -5.02 -40.48
CA GLN A 2 17.63 -5.21 -39.06
C GLN A 2 18.87 -5.38 -38.15
N SER A 3 19.98 -5.87 -38.72
CA SER A 3 21.31 -5.98 -38.10
C SER A 3 21.85 -4.69 -37.44
N ASN A 4 21.56 -3.50 -37.99
CA ASN A 4 22.09 -2.25 -37.42
C ASN A 4 21.41 -1.87 -36.10
N GLY A 5 20.12 -2.16 -35.94
CA GLY A 5 19.40 -1.94 -34.67
C GLY A 5 19.95 -2.83 -33.56
N PHE A 6 20.25 -4.08 -33.89
CA PHE A 6 20.84 -5.04 -32.94
C PHE A 6 22.26 -4.64 -32.49
N ARG A 7 23.08 -4.12 -33.42
CA ARG A 7 24.42 -3.63 -33.09
C ARG A 7 24.36 -2.49 -32.08
N LYS A 8 23.47 -1.53 -32.32
CA LYS A 8 23.28 -0.37 -31.44
C LYS A 8 22.78 -0.77 -30.05
N PHE A 9 21.83 -1.69 -29.95
CA PHE A 9 21.36 -2.22 -28.65
C PHE A 9 22.49 -2.89 -27.85
N ALA A 10 23.36 -3.66 -28.51
CA ALA A 10 24.49 -4.32 -27.87
C ALA A 10 25.56 -3.32 -27.39
N GLU A 11 25.78 -2.24 -28.15
CA GLU A 11 26.66 -1.12 -27.76
C GLU A 11 26.08 -0.38 -26.54
N ASP A 12 24.80 -0.02 -26.59
CA ASP A 12 24.12 0.76 -25.55
C ASP A 12 24.08 0.02 -24.19
N ASN A 13 24.02 -1.31 -24.20
CA ASN A 13 23.98 -2.14 -22.99
C ASN A 13 25.35 -2.71 -22.58
N GLY A 14 26.45 -2.27 -23.21
CA GLY A 14 27.80 -2.73 -22.86
C GLY A 14 28.05 -4.22 -23.10
N LEU A 15 27.23 -4.86 -23.94
CA LEU A 15 27.34 -6.30 -24.27
C LEU A 15 28.44 -6.59 -25.29
N ILE A 16 28.95 -5.54 -25.94
CA ILE A 16 30.18 -5.61 -26.75
C ILE A 16 31.38 -5.50 -25.79
N GLY A 17 31.76 -6.65 -25.23
CA GLY A 17 33.00 -6.78 -24.46
C GLY A 17 34.25 -6.82 -25.35
N SER A 18 35.41 -6.85 -24.68
CA SER A 18 36.74 -7.09 -25.27
C SER A 18 36.72 -8.14 -26.39
N ASN A 19 37.63 -8.03 -27.36
CA ASN A 19 37.82 -8.92 -28.54
C ASN A 19 37.86 -10.45 -28.24
N ARG A 20 37.77 -10.86 -26.97
CA ARG A 20 37.67 -12.24 -26.48
C ARG A 20 36.24 -12.75 -26.27
N THR A 21 35.21 -11.91 -26.29
CA THR A 21 33.82 -12.37 -26.21
C THR A 21 33.39 -12.91 -27.57
N GLN A 22 33.61 -14.21 -27.79
CA GLN A 22 33.45 -14.82 -29.11
C GLN A 22 31.99 -15.11 -29.50
N HIS A 23 31.09 -15.33 -28.53
CA HIS A 23 29.69 -15.68 -28.80
C HIS A 23 28.72 -15.05 -27.80
N VAL A 24 27.82 -14.20 -28.29
CA VAL A 24 26.66 -13.67 -27.55
C VAL A 24 25.41 -14.26 -28.18
N TYR A 25 24.61 -14.99 -27.39
CA TYR A 25 23.39 -15.64 -27.86
C TYR A 25 22.16 -14.87 -27.35
N LEU A 26 21.33 -14.43 -28.29
CA LEU A 26 19.98 -13.94 -28.01
C LEU A 26 19.00 -15.09 -28.24
N LEU A 27 18.26 -15.45 -27.21
CA LEU A 27 17.26 -16.51 -27.27
C LEU A 27 15.88 -15.87 -27.27
N SER A 28 14.98 -16.41 -28.08
CA SER A 28 13.55 -16.11 -27.91
C SER A 28 13.07 -16.63 -26.55
N GLU A 29 11.93 -16.15 -26.05
CA GLU A 29 11.31 -16.67 -24.81
C GLU A 29 11.20 -18.21 -24.84
N ARG A 30 10.90 -18.80 -26.00
CA ARG A 30 10.90 -20.25 -26.23
C ARG A 30 12.29 -20.89 -26.17
N GLY A 31 13.33 -20.19 -26.60
CA GLY A 31 14.71 -20.66 -26.51
C GLY A 31 15.24 -20.60 -25.07
N TYR A 32 14.87 -19.56 -24.33
CA TYR A 32 15.24 -19.38 -22.92
C TYR A 32 14.51 -20.37 -22.01
N ALA A 33 13.22 -20.63 -22.24
CA ALA A 33 12.45 -21.66 -21.52
C ALA A 33 13.04 -23.08 -21.67
N LYS A 34 13.65 -23.38 -22.83
CA LYS A 34 14.36 -24.65 -23.04
C LYS A 34 15.63 -24.76 -22.20
N LEU A 35 16.34 -23.65 -21.97
CA LEU A 35 17.52 -23.65 -21.08
C LEU A 35 17.13 -23.80 -19.62
N LEU A 36 16.10 -23.06 -19.18
CA LEU A 36 15.56 -23.19 -17.82
C LEU A 36 15.12 -24.63 -17.53
N LYS A 37 14.47 -25.30 -18.48
CA LYS A 37 14.07 -26.70 -18.33
C LYS A 37 15.24 -27.69 -18.20
N ILE A 38 16.42 -27.33 -18.69
CA ILE A 38 17.64 -28.16 -18.55
C ILE A 38 18.31 -27.92 -17.19
N LEU A 39 18.07 -26.77 -16.57
CA LEU A 39 18.53 -26.44 -15.24
C LEU A 39 17.55 -27.07 -14.22
N GLU A 40 17.95 -28.17 -13.59
CA GLU A 40 17.16 -28.88 -12.58
C GLU A 40 17.28 -28.23 -11.18
N ASP A 41 17.07 -26.91 -11.09
CA ASP A 41 17.12 -26.17 -9.84
C ASP A 41 15.77 -25.51 -9.49
N ASP A 42 15.50 -25.31 -8.20
CA ASP A 42 14.20 -24.78 -7.72
C ASP A 42 13.89 -23.38 -8.28
N LYS A 43 14.93 -22.56 -8.53
CA LYS A 43 14.79 -21.21 -9.06
C LYS A 43 14.46 -21.23 -10.56
N ALA A 44 14.98 -22.20 -11.30
CA ALA A 44 14.74 -22.42 -12.71
C ALA A 44 13.29 -22.86 -12.93
N TRP A 45 12.72 -23.66 -12.01
CA TRP A 45 11.29 -23.97 -11.99
C TRP A 45 10.42 -22.75 -11.75
N GLU A 46 10.74 -21.91 -10.75
CA GLU A 46 9.99 -20.68 -10.46
C GLU A 46 9.97 -19.71 -11.67
N ILE A 47 11.13 -19.47 -12.28
CA ILE A 47 11.24 -18.60 -13.47
C ILE A 47 10.55 -19.23 -14.68
N TYR A 48 10.59 -20.56 -14.82
CA TYR A 48 9.89 -21.26 -15.88
C TYR A 48 8.37 -21.09 -15.77
N ASP A 49 7.81 -21.29 -14.57
CA ASP A 49 6.38 -21.11 -14.32
C ASP A 49 5.95 -19.66 -14.58
N GLU A 50 6.73 -18.67 -14.13
CA GLU A 50 6.46 -17.25 -14.41
C GLU A 50 6.45 -16.94 -15.91
N LEU A 51 7.41 -17.47 -16.68
CA LEU A 51 7.46 -17.28 -18.13
C LEU A 51 6.28 -17.93 -18.84
N VAL A 52 5.88 -19.12 -18.39
CA VAL A 52 4.75 -19.86 -18.95
C VAL A 52 3.44 -19.10 -18.68
N ASP A 53 3.22 -18.66 -17.44
CA ASP A 53 2.05 -17.90 -17.04
C ASP A 53 1.95 -16.57 -17.79
N ASN A 54 3.06 -15.82 -17.89
CA ASN A 54 3.11 -14.58 -18.65
C ASN A 54 2.78 -14.79 -20.13
N TYR A 55 3.31 -15.85 -20.75
CA TYR A 55 3.02 -16.18 -22.15
C TYR A 55 1.55 -16.55 -22.38
N PHE A 56 0.94 -17.35 -21.51
CA PHE A 56 -0.47 -17.72 -21.62
C PHE A 56 -1.40 -16.55 -21.35
N ASN A 57 -1.07 -15.70 -20.36
CA ASN A 57 -1.80 -14.46 -20.09
C ASN A 57 -1.75 -13.50 -21.29
N MET A 58 -0.58 -13.29 -21.90
CA MET A 58 -0.45 -12.49 -23.12
C MET A 58 -1.26 -13.08 -24.28
N ARG A 59 -1.24 -14.40 -24.48
CA ARG A 59 -2.05 -15.03 -25.53
C ARG A 59 -3.55 -14.85 -25.31
N TYR A 60 -4.01 -14.93 -24.07
CA TYR A 60 -5.41 -14.69 -23.73
C TYR A 60 -5.80 -13.25 -24.03
N VAL A 61 -4.96 -12.26 -23.69
CA VAL A 61 -5.19 -10.85 -23.98
C VAL A 61 -5.15 -10.55 -25.49
N ILE A 62 -4.22 -11.15 -26.25
CA ILE A 62 -4.12 -10.96 -27.71
C ILE A 62 -5.30 -11.61 -28.46
N GLN A 63 -5.85 -12.70 -27.94
CA GLN A 63 -7.01 -13.38 -28.53
C GLN A 63 -8.34 -12.75 -28.16
N LYS A 64 -8.38 -11.89 -27.13
CA LYS A 64 -9.57 -11.11 -26.80
C LYS A 64 -9.81 -10.10 -27.94
N GLN A 65 -10.87 -10.34 -28.71
CA GLN A 65 -11.40 -9.32 -29.61
C GLN A 65 -12.18 -8.29 -28.80
N ASP A 66 -11.94 -7.02 -29.10
CA ASP A 66 -12.75 -5.93 -28.58
C ASP A 66 -14.18 -6.03 -29.13
N SER A 67 -15.17 -5.64 -28.33
CA SER A 67 -16.59 -5.74 -28.68
C SER A 67 -16.92 -5.13 -30.05
N TYR A 68 -16.31 -3.99 -30.41
CA TYR A 68 -16.54 -3.31 -31.69
C TYR A 68 -16.04 -4.10 -32.93
N MET A 69 -15.15 -5.08 -32.74
CA MET A 69 -14.63 -5.92 -33.82
C MET A 69 -15.53 -7.12 -34.14
N ILE A 70 -16.50 -7.43 -33.29
CA ILE A 70 -17.42 -8.57 -33.45
C ILE A 70 -18.58 -8.17 -34.36
N THR A 71 -18.79 -8.91 -35.45
CA THR A 71 -19.84 -8.63 -36.44
C THR A 71 -21.23 -9.08 -35.99
N ASP A 72 -21.32 -10.22 -35.29
CA ASP A 72 -22.58 -10.72 -34.74
C ASP A 72 -23.08 -9.82 -33.59
N PRO A 73 -24.26 -9.18 -33.71
CA PRO A 73 -24.78 -8.26 -32.71
C PRO A 73 -24.97 -8.89 -31.33
N VAL A 74 -25.32 -10.18 -31.24
CA VAL A 74 -25.54 -10.84 -29.94
C VAL A 74 -24.21 -11.08 -29.23
N GLN A 75 -23.20 -11.56 -29.96
CA GLN A 75 -21.86 -11.79 -29.40
C GLN A 75 -21.16 -10.47 -29.06
N ARG A 76 -21.36 -9.43 -29.88
CA ARG A 76 -20.90 -8.06 -29.58
C ARG A 76 -21.46 -7.56 -28.26
N ALA A 77 -22.77 -7.71 -28.05
CA ALA A 77 -23.42 -7.26 -26.83
C ALA A 77 -22.89 -7.99 -25.59
N LYS A 78 -22.73 -9.32 -25.67
CA LYS A 78 -22.12 -10.13 -24.59
C LYS A 78 -20.71 -9.64 -24.25
N ARG A 79 -19.88 -9.42 -25.27
CA ARG A 79 -18.50 -8.93 -25.08
C ARG A 79 -18.46 -7.55 -24.46
N TRP A 80 -19.34 -6.65 -24.88
CA TRP A 80 -19.44 -5.32 -24.30
C TRP A 80 -19.81 -5.36 -22.82
N ILE A 81 -20.73 -6.25 -22.42
CA ILE A 81 -21.09 -6.45 -21.01
C ILE A 81 -19.88 -6.93 -20.20
N GLU A 82 -19.14 -7.93 -20.70
CA GLU A 82 -17.90 -8.39 -20.05
C GLU A 82 -16.87 -7.26 -19.90
N GLU A 83 -16.68 -6.42 -20.92
CA GLU A 83 -15.80 -5.25 -20.86
C GLU A 83 -16.24 -4.24 -19.80
N GLN A 84 -17.55 -3.99 -19.68
CA GLN A 84 -18.09 -3.12 -18.63
C GLN A 84 -17.86 -3.71 -17.24
N GLU A 85 -18.07 -5.01 -17.06
CA GLU A 85 -17.81 -5.71 -15.79
C GLU A 85 -16.32 -5.65 -15.42
N GLU A 86 -15.42 -5.96 -16.36
CA GLU A 86 -13.97 -5.83 -16.17
C GLU A 86 -13.57 -4.39 -15.80
N HIS A 87 -14.14 -3.39 -16.47
CA HIS A 87 -13.87 -1.98 -16.17
C HIS A 87 -14.38 -1.60 -14.77
N GLN A 88 -15.56 -2.06 -14.37
CA GLN A 88 -16.12 -1.82 -13.04
C GLN A 88 -15.28 -2.48 -11.95
N VAL A 89 -14.82 -3.71 -12.16
CA VAL A 89 -13.90 -4.40 -11.25
C VAL A 89 -12.59 -3.63 -11.14
N LYS A 90 -11.96 -3.24 -12.25
CA LYS A 90 -10.73 -2.43 -12.25
C LYS A 90 -10.93 -1.10 -11.52
N LEU A 91 -12.05 -0.42 -11.75
CA LEU A 91 -12.38 0.84 -11.09
C LEU A 91 -12.60 0.64 -9.58
N ALA A 92 -13.23 -0.46 -9.18
CA ALA A 92 -13.43 -0.82 -7.78
C ALA A 92 -12.09 -1.13 -7.09
N MET A 93 -11.22 -1.92 -7.73
CA MET A 93 -9.87 -2.22 -7.24
C MET A 93 -9.02 -0.95 -7.12
N ALA A 94 -9.01 -0.09 -8.14
CA ALA A 94 -8.28 1.19 -8.07
C ALA A 94 -8.82 2.11 -6.95
N LYS A 95 -10.14 2.18 -6.77
CA LYS A 95 -10.74 2.91 -5.63
C LYS A 95 -10.33 2.30 -4.29
N GLN A 96 -10.25 0.99 -4.19
CA GLN A 96 -9.81 0.32 -2.98
C GLN A 96 -8.32 0.60 -2.70
N GLU A 97 -7.45 0.46 -3.71
CA GLU A 97 -6.02 0.80 -3.60
C GLU A 97 -5.81 2.25 -3.18
N THR A 98 -6.53 3.21 -3.78
CA THR A 98 -6.42 4.62 -3.39
C THR A 98 -6.85 4.88 -1.95
N LYS A 99 -7.91 4.21 -1.47
CA LYS A 99 -8.32 4.28 -0.06
C LYS A 99 -7.27 3.67 0.85
N ASP A 100 -6.74 2.50 0.51
CA ASP A 100 -5.71 1.82 1.30
C ASP A 100 -4.41 2.63 1.40
N VAL A 101 -4.03 3.32 0.31
CA VAL A 101 -2.92 4.27 0.28
C VAL A 101 -3.21 5.46 1.20
N GLN A 102 -4.39 6.10 1.08
CA GLN A 102 -4.77 7.23 1.94
C GLN A 102 -4.80 6.83 3.43
N ASP A 103 -5.41 5.70 3.76
CA ASP A 103 -5.58 5.21 5.13
C ASP A 103 -4.25 4.83 5.78
N ASN A 104 -3.28 4.33 4.99
CA ASN A 104 -1.97 3.95 5.47
C ASN A 104 -0.91 5.05 5.36
N THR A 105 -1.25 6.21 4.81
CA THR A 105 -0.35 7.37 4.73
C THR A 105 -0.02 7.86 6.14
N PRO A 106 1.28 8.06 6.48
CA PRO A 106 1.67 8.70 7.72
C PRO A 106 1.05 10.10 7.82
N ILE A 107 0.63 10.48 9.02
CA ILE A 107 0.03 11.80 9.24
C ILE A 107 1.05 12.88 8.89
N SER A 108 0.62 13.91 8.15
CA SER A 108 1.47 15.06 7.88
C SER A 108 1.89 15.76 9.18
N SER A 109 3.05 16.42 9.20
CA SER A 109 3.50 17.17 10.38
C SER A 109 2.46 18.18 10.87
N LYS A 110 1.72 18.81 9.94
CA LYS A 110 0.67 19.79 10.25
C LYS A 110 -0.53 19.16 10.95
N ASP A 111 -0.99 18.01 10.48
CA ASP A 111 -2.14 17.30 11.07
C ASP A 111 -1.80 16.73 12.45
N TYR A 112 -0.55 16.27 12.64
CA TYR A 112 -0.05 15.88 13.95
C TYR A 112 -0.08 17.02 14.96
N GLN A 113 0.30 18.24 14.55
CA GLN A 113 0.22 19.43 15.39
C GLN A 113 -1.23 19.75 15.78
N VAL A 114 -2.16 19.65 14.84
CA VAL A 114 -3.61 19.86 15.12
C VAL A 114 -4.11 18.85 16.15
N LEU A 115 -3.78 17.56 15.98
CA LEU A 115 -4.14 16.51 16.94
C LEU A 115 -3.55 16.81 18.32
N SER A 116 -2.27 17.16 18.40
CA SER A 116 -1.62 17.47 19.67
C SER A 116 -2.24 18.68 20.37
N ARG A 117 -2.66 19.71 19.62
CA ARG A 117 -3.38 20.86 20.17
C ARG A 117 -4.74 20.46 20.72
N LYS A 118 -5.50 19.61 20.00
CA LYS A 118 -6.82 19.13 20.45
C LYS A 118 -6.73 18.31 21.74
N ILE A 119 -5.71 17.44 21.84
CA ILE A 119 -5.41 16.68 23.06
C ILE A 119 -5.14 17.63 24.23
N GLY A 120 -4.28 18.64 24.04
CA GLY A 120 -4.02 19.66 25.05
C GLY A 120 -5.28 20.40 25.47
N GLN A 121 -6.09 20.87 24.51
CA GLN A 121 -7.35 21.57 24.80
C GLN A 121 -8.34 20.72 25.61
N LYS A 122 -8.45 19.41 25.35
CA LYS A 122 -9.30 18.51 26.14
C LYS A 122 -8.79 18.39 27.58
N LEU A 123 -7.49 18.22 27.76
CA LEU A 123 -6.87 18.18 29.09
C LEU A 123 -7.10 19.50 29.84
N ASP A 124 -6.83 20.64 29.20
CA ASP A 124 -6.96 21.98 29.82
C ASP A 124 -8.41 22.27 30.25
N ARG A 125 -9.38 21.83 29.45
CA ARG A 125 -10.82 21.92 29.80
C ARG A 125 -11.11 21.14 31.07
N TYR A 126 -10.64 19.89 31.15
CA TYR A 126 -10.83 19.05 32.34
C TYR A 126 -10.17 19.68 33.57
N LEU A 127 -8.91 20.12 33.46
CA LEU A 127 -8.19 20.78 34.54
C LEU A 127 -8.91 22.03 35.05
N SER A 128 -9.46 22.83 34.13
CA SER A 128 -10.21 24.05 34.47
C SER A 128 -11.54 23.72 35.16
N GLN A 129 -12.27 22.72 34.67
CA GLN A 129 -13.55 22.28 35.25
C GLN A 129 -13.38 21.73 36.67
N HIS A 130 -12.29 21.02 36.92
CA HIS A 130 -12.01 20.37 38.20
C HIS A 130 -11.05 21.17 39.10
N GLN A 131 -10.64 22.38 38.69
CA GLN A 131 -9.74 23.26 39.43
C GLN A 131 -8.42 22.57 39.86
N ILE A 132 -7.82 21.81 38.95
CA ILE A 132 -6.59 21.04 39.20
C ILE A 132 -5.38 21.85 38.76
N TYR A 133 -4.50 22.18 39.71
CA TYR A 133 -3.29 22.96 39.46
C TYR A 133 -1.98 22.22 39.79
N ASN A 134 -2.07 21.10 40.54
CA ASN A 134 -0.88 20.36 40.95
C ASN A 134 -0.18 19.72 39.74
N LYS A 135 1.11 20.01 39.58
CA LYS A 135 1.92 19.53 38.45
C LYS A 135 1.94 18.01 38.32
N ASN A 136 1.94 17.27 39.42
CA ASN A 136 1.97 15.80 39.41
C ASN A 136 0.63 15.22 38.98
N GLN A 137 -0.48 15.80 39.45
CA GLN A 137 -1.84 15.42 39.02
C GLN A 137 -2.03 15.71 37.52
N VAL A 138 -1.58 16.87 37.04
CA VAL A 138 -1.60 17.22 35.61
C VAL A 138 -0.79 16.23 34.76
N ALA A 139 0.40 15.83 35.22
CA ALA A 139 1.23 14.86 34.53
C ALA A 139 0.57 13.48 34.43
N LEU A 140 -0.09 13.03 35.51
CA LEU A 140 -0.85 11.78 35.53
C LEU A 140 -2.03 11.80 34.54
N LEU A 141 -2.83 12.87 34.55
CA LEU A 141 -3.95 13.03 33.63
C LEU A 141 -3.50 13.10 32.16
N ARG A 142 -2.40 13.80 31.90
CA ARG A 142 -1.80 13.84 30.56
C ARG A 142 -1.35 12.45 30.11
N TRP A 143 -0.72 11.69 31.00
CA TRP A 143 -0.30 10.32 30.72
C TRP A 143 -1.50 9.41 30.41
N ASP A 144 -2.55 9.49 31.24
CA ASP A 144 -3.78 8.71 31.08
C ASP A 144 -4.48 9.01 29.74
N LEU A 145 -4.69 10.30 29.44
CA LEU A 145 -5.26 10.74 28.16
C LEU A 145 -4.43 10.25 26.96
N ASN A 146 -3.10 10.36 27.04
CA ASN A 146 -2.25 9.86 25.96
C ASN A 146 -2.41 8.35 25.76
N ASN A 147 -2.49 7.56 26.83
CA ASN A 147 -2.71 6.11 26.72
C ASN A 147 -4.09 5.76 26.17
N ALA A 148 -5.13 6.49 26.55
CA ALA A 148 -6.46 6.30 25.98
C ALA A 148 -6.45 6.50 24.45
N ILE A 149 -5.76 7.54 23.97
CA ILE A 149 -5.61 7.83 22.53
C ILE A 149 -4.80 6.75 21.81
N LEU A 150 -3.70 6.27 22.41
CA LEU A 150 -2.91 5.16 21.85
C LEU A 150 -3.70 3.86 21.79
N LYS A 151 -4.46 3.54 22.83
CA LYS A 151 -5.33 2.36 22.90
C LYS A 151 -6.44 2.43 21.85
N ALA A 152 -7.08 3.58 21.69
CA ALA A 152 -8.12 3.80 20.66
C ALA A 152 -7.56 3.65 19.24
N ALA A 153 -6.33 4.12 19.01
CA ALA A 153 -5.66 3.96 17.72
C ALA A 153 -5.07 2.55 17.52
N GLY A 154 -4.92 1.74 18.57
CA GLY A 154 -4.26 0.43 18.51
C GLY A 154 -2.77 0.52 18.18
N VAL A 155 -2.11 1.64 18.50
CA VAL A 155 -0.69 1.87 18.19
C VAL A 155 0.14 2.04 19.45
N PRO A 156 1.41 1.60 19.46
CA PRO A 156 2.26 1.73 20.63
C PRO A 156 2.82 3.16 20.81
N ALA A 157 2.84 3.97 19.74
CA ALA A 157 3.41 5.30 19.76
C ALA A 157 2.63 6.29 18.87
N ARG A 158 2.58 7.55 19.30
CA ARG A 158 1.86 8.62 18.58
C ARG A 158 2.43 8.92 17.18
N THR A 159 3.69 8.59 16.95
CA THR A 159 4.36 8.71 15.64
C THR A 159 3.85 7.71 14.62
N LEU A 160 3.21 6.62 15.06
CA LEU A 160 2.66 5.57 14.20
C LEU A 160 1.17 5.76 13.89
N ILE A 161 0.57 6.85 14.37
CA ILE A 161 -0.80 7.19 14.02
C ILE A 161 -0.83 7.58 12.53
N LYS A 162 -1.89 7.14 11.86
CA LYS A 162 -2.17 7.23 10.42
C LYS A 162 -3.59 7.76 10.22
N GLN A 163 -3.95 8.08 8.98
CA GLN A 163 -5.22 8.71 8.65
C GLN A 163 -6.44 7.88 9.09
N LYS A 164 -6.37 6.55 8.95
CA LYS A 164 -7.44 5.64 9.39
C LYS A 164 -7.78 5.69 10.89
N HIS A 165 -6.87 6.19 11.73
CA HIS A 165 -7.05 6.19 13.18
C HIS A 165 -7.77 7.45 13.70
N PHE A 166 -7.93 8.50 12.88
CA PHE A 166 -8.48 9.78 13.36
C PHE A 166 -9.89 9.67 13.90
N THR A 167 -10.76 8.85 13.31
CA THR A 167 -12.14 8.67 13.77
C THR A 167 -12.17 8.11 15.19
N ALA A 168 -11.46 7.01 15.43
CA ALA A 168 -11.37 6.38 16.75
C ALA A 168 -10.72 7.31 17.79
N ILE A 169 -9.69 8.07 17.38
CA ILE A 169 -9.03 9.05 18.25
C ILE A 169 -9.97 10.19 18.61
N ALA A 170 -10.73 10.72 17.66
CA ALA A 170 -11.66 11.82 17.89
C ALA A 170 -12.77 11.40 18.86
N GLU A 171 -13.32 10.19 18.67
CA GLU A 171 -14.31 9.61 19.58
C GLU A 171 -13.73 9.42 20.99
N ALA A 172 -12.53 8.84 21.10
CA ALA A 172 -11.85 8.68 22.38
C ALA A 172 -11.58 10.02 23.06
N LEU A 173 -11.20 11.07 22.30
CA LEU A 173 -10.95 12.40 22.85
C LEU A 173 -12.23 13.03 23.43
N VAL A 174 -13.35 12.88 22.73
CA VAL A 174 -14.64 13.41 23.18
C VAL A 174 -15.07 12.71 24.46
N ASN A 175 -15.00 11.38 24.46
CA ASN A 175 -15.50 10.52 25.54
C ASN A 175 -14.49 10.30 26.67
N TRP A 176 -13.27 10.84 26.58
CA TRP A 176 -12.26 10.60 27.61
C TRP A 176 -12.67 11.19 28.95
N GLU A 177 -12.58 10.34 29.97
CA GLU A 177 -12.55 10.62 31.40
C GLU A 177 -11.36 9.87 32.01
N PRO A 178 -10.74 10.39 33.08
CA PRO A 178 -9.59 9.72 33.70
C PRO A 178 -9.97 8.35 34.24
N SER A 179 -9.10 7.37 34.06
CA SER A 179 -9.34 6.04 34.63
C SER A 179 -9.39 6.07 36.17
N GLU A 180 -10.14 5.14 36.76
CA GLU A 180 -10.23 5.00 38.22
C GLU A 180 -8.85 4.91 38.89
N SER A 181 -7.92 4.16 38.31
CA SER A 181 -6.54 4.06 38.79
C SER A 181 -5.81 5.40 38.79
N THR A 182 -6.04 6.23 37.76
CA THR A 182 -5.46 7.59 37.69
C THR A 182 -6.06 8.49 38.76
N LEU A 183 -7.38 8.43 38.97
CA LEU A 183 -8.06 9.18 40.03
C LEU A 183 -7.58 8.77 41.42
N GLU A 184 -7.34 7.49 41.67
CA GLU A 184 -6.76 7.01 42.94
C GLU A 184 -5.35 7.56 43.16
N LYS A 185 -4.48 7.49 42.15
CA LYS A 185 -3.12 8.04 42.23
C LYS A 185 -3.10 9.55 42.44
N MET A 186 -4.11 10.27 41.93
CA MET A 186 -4.22 11.71 42.14
C MET A 186 -4.46 12.09 43.60
N LYS A 187 -5.13 11.24 44.39
CA LYS A 187 -5.40 11.48 45.82
C LYS A 187 -4.13 11.47 46.68
N ALA A 188 -3.02 10.94 46.16
CA ALA A 188 -1.74 10.91 46.85
C ALA A 188 -0.97 12.24 46.78
N TYR A 189 -1.50 13.26 46.09
CA TYR A 189 -0.90 14.57 45.86
C TYR A 189 -1.83 15.70 46.28
#